data_AF-A0A838S036-F1
#
_entry.id   AF-A0A838S036-F1
#
_cell.length_a   1.000
_cell.length_b   1.000
_cell.length_c   1.000
_cell.angle_alpha   90.00
_cell.angle_beta   90.00
_cell.angle_gamma   90.00
#
_symmetry.space_group_name_H-M   'P 1'
#
loop_
_entity.id
_entity.type
_entity.pdbx_description
1 polymer ?
#
loop_
_entity_poly.entity_id
_entity_poly.type
_entity_poly.pdbx_seq_one_letter_code
_entity_poly.pdbx_strand_id
1 'polypeptide(L)' 'MPRYSPHLNKAETYWRKAKYEWLKPADYGTFTKFKEKIYHIFNQIGLQYKVAFKELHALT' A
#
# COMPACT_ATOMS: atom_id res chain seq x y z
N MET A 1 12.75 -9.18 -10.08
CA MET A 1 13.08 -8.72 -8.71
C MET A 1 13.95 -9.78 -8.05
N PRO A 2 14.99 -9.41 -7.29
CA PRO A 2 15.80 -10.40 -6.60
C PRO A 2 14.94 -11.18 -5.60
N ARG A 3 15.26 -12.47 -5.44
CA ARG A 3 14.55 -13.36 -4.52
C ARG A 3 14.67 -12.82 -3.09
N TYR A 4 13.59 -12.92 -2.31
CA TYR A 4 13.51 -12.43 -0.92
C TYR A 4 13.87 -10.94 -0.74
N SER A 5 13.55 -10.11 -1.73
CA SER A 5 13.71 -8.64 -1.62
C SER A 5 12.36 -7.92 -1.53
N PRO A 6 11.56 -8.16 -0.47
CA PRO A 6 10.24 -7.55 -0.26
C PRO A 6 10.30 -6.02 -0.23
N HIS A 7 11.41 -5.48 0.26
CA HIS A 7 11.70 -4.04 0.30
C HIS A 7 11.80 -3.40 -1.09
N LEU A 8 12.08 -4.17 -2.14
CA LEU A 8 12.07 -3.69 -3.53
C LEU A 8 10.68 -3.82 -4.18
N ASN A 9 9.73 -4.47 -3.52
CA ASN A 9 8.37 -4.61 -4.01
C ASN A 9 7.54 -3.38 -3.65
N LYS A 10 7.20 -2.58 -4.67
CA LYS A 10 6.29 -1.43 -4.49
C LYS A 10 4.94 -1.88 -3.95
N ALA A 11 4.40 -3.01 -4.41
CA ALA A 11 3.11 -3.53 -3.95
C ALA A 11 3.09 -3.80 -2.44
N GLU A 12 4.19 -4.33 -1.89
CA GLU A 12 4.29 -4.56 -0.45
C GLU A 12 4.40 -3.26 0.35
N THR A 13 5.02 -2.24 -0.22
CA THR A 13 5.03 -0.90 0.38
C THR A 13 3.63 -0.32 0.46
N TYR A 14 2.85 -0.42 -0.63
CA TYR A 14 1.44 -0.04 -0.63
C TYR A 14 0.62 -0.86 0.38
N TRP A 15 0.88 -2.17 0.51
CA TRP A 15 0.17 -3.00 1.47
C TRP A 15 0.50 -2.65 2.92
N ARG A 16 1.77 -2.35 3.22
CA ARG A 16 2.19 -1.85 4.54
C ARG A 16 1.48 -0.54 4.87
N LYS A 17 1.47 0.41 3.93
CA LYS A 17 0.73 1.67 4.09
C LYS A 17 -0.77 1.45 4.33
N ALA A 18 -1.40 0.56 3.57
CA ALA A 18 -2.80 0.22 3.74
C ALA A 18 -3.10 -0.28 5.15
N LYS A 19 -2.32 -1.23 5.65
CA LYS A 19 -2.51 -1.84 6.97
C LYS A 19 -2.26 -0.89 8.14
N TYR A 20 -1.23 -0.06 8.06
CA TYR A 20 -0.78 0.70 9.23
C TYR A 20 -1.21 2.17 9.23
N GLU A 21 -1.57 2.73 8.07
CA GLU A 21 -1.86 4.16 7.95
C GLU A 21 -3.23 4.47 7.35
N TRP A 22 -3.69 3.70 6.36
CA TRP A 22 -4.90 4.06 5.62
C TRP A 22 -6.17 3.37 6.12
N LEU A 23 -6.07 2.15 6.62
CA LEU A 23 -7.15 1.50 7.35
C LEU A 23 -7.26 2.09 8.74
N LYS A 24 -8.50 2.39 9.14
CA LYS A 24 -8.84 2.84 10.49
C LYS A 24 -9.37 1.65 11.30
N PRO A 25 -9.29 1.69 12.65
CA PRO A 25 -9.86 0.63 13.50
C PRO A 25 -11.33 0.31 13.17
N ALA A 26 -12.12 1.33 12.81
CA ALA A 26 -13.53 1.15 12.42
C ALA A 26 -13.73 0.30 11.16
N ASP A 27 -12.76 0.28 10.24
CA ASP A 27 -12.84 -0.50 9.00
C ASP A 27 -12.72 -2.01 9.29
N TYR A 28 -12.17 -2.40 10.44
CA TYR A 28 -12.07 -3.80 10.89
C TYR A 28 -13.34 -4.32 11.59
N GLY A 29 -14.37 -3.48 11.74
CA GLY A 29 -15.58 -3.86 12.48
C GLY A 29 -16.35 -5.04 11.89
N THR A 30 -16.25 -5.26 10.56
CA THR A 30 -16.75 -6.47 9.90
C THR A 30 -15.87 -6.82 8.70
N PHE A 31 -15.90 -8.08 8.27
CA PHE A 31 -15.16 -8.51 7.07
C PHE A 31 -15.63 -7.78 5.80
N THR A 32 -16.94 -7.49 5.69
CA THR A 32 -17.49 -6.72 4.56
C THR A 32 -16.93 -5.31 4.53
N LYS A 33 -16.96 -4.58 5.64
CA LYS A 33 -16.40 -3.21 5.73
C LYS A 33 -14.91 -3.20 5.41
N PHE A 34 -14.17 -4.14 5.96
CA PHE A 34 -12.74 -4.29 5.69
C PHE A 34 -12.49 -4.49 4.19
N LYS A 35 -13.24 -5.40 3.56
CA LYS A 35 -13.11 -5.71 2.13
C LYS A 35 -13.45 -4.51 1.25
N GLU A 36 -14.56 -3.83 1.52
CA GLU A 36 -14.97 -2.61 0.81
C GLU A 36 -13.89 -1.53 0.91
N LYS A 37 -13.35 -1.33 2.12
CA LYS A 37 -12.31 -0.32 2.34
C LYS A 37 -11.01 -0.66 1.62
N ILE A 38 -10.59 -1.94 1.64
CA ILE A 38 -9.42 -2.40 0.88
C ILE A 38 -9.61 -2.16 -0.62
N TYR A 39 -10.77 -2.52 -1.18
CA TYR A 39 -11.03 -2.28 -2.60
C TYR A 39 -11.00 -0.79 -2.94
N HIS A 40 -11.60 0.04 -2.09
CA HIS A 40 -11.55 1.50 -2.26
C HIS A 40 -10.11 2.02 -2.26
N ILE A 41 -9.28 1.60 -1.30
CA ILE A 41 -7.87 2.00 -1.20
C ILE A 41 -7.13 1.63 -2.50
N PHE A 42 -7.26 0.38 -2.93
CA PHE A 42 -6.53 -0.13 -4.09
C PHE A 42 -6.99 0.48 -5.41
N ASN A 43 -8.28 0.77 -5.56
CA ASN A 43 -8.82 1.48 -6.73
C ASN A 43 -8.41 2.96 -6.79
N GLN A 44 -7.82 3.49 -5.73
CA GLN A 44 -7.42 4.90 -5.59
C GLN A 44 -5.90 5.06 -5.34
N ILE A 45 -5.11 3.99 -5.53
CA ILE A 45 -3.64 4.06 -5.51
C ILE A 45 -3.15 5.02 -6.58
N GLY A 46 -2.18 5.86 -6.23
CA GLY A 46 -1.63 6.88 -7.13
C GLY A 46 -2.51 8.13 -7.30
N LEU A 47 -3.77 8.07 -6.87
CA LEU A 47 -4.69 9.22 -6.85
C LEU A 47 -4.81 9.79 -5.43
N GLN A 48 -5.54 9.10 -4.55
CA GLN A 48 -5.72 9.52 -3.16
C GLN A 48 -4.63 8.89 -2.27
N TYR A 49 -4.24 7.65 -2.58
CA TYR A 49 -3.27 6.88 -1.80
C TYR A 49 -1.92 6.90 -2.49
N LYS A 50 -1.10 7.90 -2.16
CA LYS A 50 0.22 8.12 -2.74
C LYS A 50 1.33 7.74 -1.77
N VAL A 51 2.41 7.18 -2.30
CA VAL A 51 3.67 6.96 -1.59
C VAL A 51 4.77 7.66 -2.38
N ALA A 52 5.51 8.54 -1.71
CA ALA A 52 6.70 9.14 -2.31
C ALA A 52 7.83 8.11 -2.29
N PHE A 53 8.12 7.53 -3.45
CA PHE A 53 9.31 6.69 -3.62
C PHE A 53 10.49 7.59 -3.94
N LYS A 54 11.62 7.40 -3.26
CA LYS A 54 12.88 8.02 -3.67
C LYS A 54 13.28 7.44 -5.03
N GLU A 55 13.62 8.30 -5.99
CA GLU A 55 14.21 7.83 -7.23
C GLU A 55 15.55 7.16 -6.92
N LEU A 56 15.75 5.97 -7.49
CA LEU A 56 17.07 5.37 -7.48
C LEU A 56 17.89 6.18 -8.50
N HIS A 57 18.78 7.06 -8.04
CA HIS A 57 19.80 7.59 -8.93
C HIS A 57 20.68 6.41 -9.34
N ALA A 58 20.56 5.98 -10.59
CA ALA A 58 21.56 5.11 -11.18
C ALA A 58 22.87 5.89 -11.15
N LEU A 59 23.84 5.38 -10.39
CA LEU A 59 25.21 5.91 -10.38
C LEU A 59 25.68 5.89 -11.83
N THR A 60 25.76 7.07 -12.43
CA THR A 60 26.27 7.30 -13.78
C THR A 60 27.75 7.65 -13.69
#